data_AF-A0A1E4IPN2-F1
#
_entry.id   AF-A0A1E4IPN2-F1
#
_cell.length_a   1.000
_cell.length_b   1.000
_cell.length_c   1.000
_cell.angle_alpha   90.00
_cell.angle_beta   90.00
_cell.angle_gamma   90.00
#
_symmetry.space_group_name_H-M   'P 1'
#
loop_
_entity.id
_entity.type
_entity.pdbx_description
1 polymer ?
#
loop_
_entity_poly.entity_id
_entity_poly.type
_entity_poly.pdbx_seq_one_letter_code
_entity_poly.pdbx_strand_id
1 'polypeptide(L)'
;MKKTNVLAAAAALTAAAAALPAQAADWRYPVSYVKKVEVTHPSHRSAWEDKDFLNCDDVVLKEEDVRYALRYMRRISWKSYDPENMGTTGCKGSALVTFKNGRVLAMGIEPTGRISTGEFDEKMNPTASPPGFYECRPCGERKMALLKEALNRADERRLKRLAAEGQIPPGEAEVWLRRARAERDRP
;
A
#
# COMPACT_ATOMS: atom_id res chain seq x y z
N MET A 1 -18.64 -29.74 43.28
CA MET A 1 -17.84 -28.65 42.68
C MET A 1 -16.89 -29.25 41.65
N LYS A 2 -16.95 -28.85 40.35
CA LYS A 2 -15.93 -29.05 39.28
C LYS A 2 -16.55 -29.05 37.86
N LYS A 3 -17.38 -28.07 37.49
CA LYS A 3 -17.79 -27.90 36.07
C LYS A 3 -17.86 -26.45 35.58
N THR A 4 -17.81 -25.47 36.48
CA THR A 4 -17.93 -24.05 36.14
C THR A 4 -16.61 -23.37 35.75
N ASN A 5 -15.45 -23.98 36.00
CA ASN A 5 -14.15 -23.36 35.71
C ASN A 5 -13.58 -23.63 34.31
N VAL A 6 -14.15 -24.57 33.54
CA VAL A 6 -13.62 -24.90 32.19
C VAL A 6 -14.22 -23.98 31.12
N LEU A 7 -15.48 -23.59 31.27
CA LEU A 7 -16.18 -22.75 30.30
C LEU A 7 -15.71 -21.29 30.31
N ALA A 8 -15.34 -20.77 31.50
CA ALA A 8 -14.81 -19.41 31.62
C ALA A 8 -13.39 -19.27 31.01
N ALA A 9 -12.57 -20.32 31.09
CA ALA A 9 -11.24 -20.33 30.48
C ALA A 9 -11.30 -20.42 28.94
N ALA A 10 -12.26 -21.17 28.40
CA ALA A 10 -12.46 -21.32 26.95
C ALA A 10 -12.96 -20.02 26.29
N ALA A 11 -13.80 -19.23 26.98
CA ALA A 11 -14.31 -17.96 26.47
C ALA A 11 -13.26 -16.84 26.46
N ALA A 12 -12.28 -16.87 27.38
CA ALA A 12 -11.18 -15.90 27.39
C ALA A 12 -10.15 -16.18 26.29
N LEU A 13 -9.92 -17.45 25.94
CA LEU A 13 -9.01 -17.86 24.86
C LEU A 13 -9.56 -17.54 23.46
N THR A 14 -10.89 -17.54 23.27
CA THR A 14 -11.51 -17.15 22.00
C THR A 14 -11.62 -15.63 21.82
N ALA A 15 -11.76 -14.85 22.91
CA ALA A 15 -11.78 -13.39 22.84
C ALA A 15 -10.40 -12.78 22.49
N ALA A 16 -9.29 -13.41 22.89
CA ALA A 16 -7.94 -12.94 22.52
C ALA A 16 -7.58 -13.20 21.04
N ALA A 17 -8.26 -14.15 20.37
CA ALA A 17 -8.06 -14.45 18.96
C ALA A 17 -8.82 -13.50 18.02
N ALA A 18 -9.87 -12.83 18.52
CA ALA A 18 -10.70 -11.93 17.71
C ALA A 18 -10.16 -10.48 17.61
N ALA A 19 -9.15 -10.13 18.40
CA ALA A 19 -8.59 -8.76 18.45
C ALA A 19 -7.22 -8.61 17.78
N LEU A 20 -6.68 -9.66 17.17
CA LEU A 20 -5.44 -9.60 16.43
C LEU A 20 -5.69 -9.92 14.96
N PRO A 21 -5.78 -8.92 14.06
CA PRO A 21 -5.09 -9.08 12.82
C PRO A 21 -3.60 -8.97 13.17
N ALA A 22 -3.03 -10.01 13.80
CA ALA A 22 -1.59 -10.24 13.76
C ALA A 22 -1.28 -10.65 12.32
N GLN A 23 -1.36 -9.66 11.44
CA GLN A 23 -0.86 -9.68 10.08
C GLN A 23 0.65 -9.68 10.23
N ALA A 24 1.17 -10.85 10.61
CA ALA A 24 2.59 -10.99 10.88
C ALA A 24 3.35 -10.58 9.62
N ALA A 25 4.21 -9.59 9.79
CA ALA A 25 5.20 -9.21 8.79
C ALA A 25 5.95 -10.46 8.33
N ASP A 26 6.35 -10.49 7.06
CA ASP A 26 7.15 -11.61 6.57
C ASP A 26 8.48 -11.70 7.34
N TRP A 27 8.62 -12.76 8.12
CA TRP A 27 9.75 -12.99 9.03
C TRP A 27 11.10 -13.03 8.30
N ARG A 28 11.12 -13.23 6.98
CA ARG A 28 12.33 -13.19 6.15
C ARG A 28 12.94 -11.79 6.06
N TYR A 29 12.18 -10.74 6.38
CA TYR A 29 12.59 -9.34 6.27
C TYR A 29 12.37 -8.55 7.58
N PRO A 30 13.05 -8.94 8.68
CA PRO A 30 12.87 -8.28 9.95
C PRO A 30 13.41 -6.84 9.91
N VAL A 31 12.57 -5.88 10.29
CA VAL A 31 12.91 -4.44 10.24
C VAL A 31 14.10 -4.09 11.15
N SER A 32 14.27 -4.83 12.24
CA SER A 32 15.42 -4.70 13.17
C SER A 32 16.77 -5.05 12.53
N TYR A 33 16.74 -5.76 11.42
CA TYR A 33 17.91 -6.22 10.68
C TYR A 33 18.21 -5.36 9.45
N VAL A 34 17.42 -4.32 9.20
CA VAL A 34 17.68 -3.33 8.16
C VAL A 34 18.92 -2.52 8.54
N LYS A 35 19.91 -2.53 7.65
CA LYS A 35 21.14 -1.73 7.74
C LYS A 35 20.95 -0.38 7.04
N LYS A 36 20.38 -0.39 5.84
CA LYS A 36 20.16 0.80 5.01
C LYS A 36 18.85 0.67 4.24
N VAL A 37 18.14 1.78 4.09
CA VAL A 37 17.07 1.95 3.11
C VAL A 37 17.49 3.03 2.14
N GLU A 38 17.34 2.77 0.85
CA GLU A 38 17.60 3.74 -0.20
C GLU A 38 16.39 3.82 -1.12
N VAL A 39 15.71 4.97 -1.13
CA VAL A 39 14.63 5.22 -2.08
C VAL A 39 15.29 5.64 -3.39
N THR A 40 15.25 4.75 -4.39
CA THR A 40 15.97 4.94 -5.65
C THR A 40 15.17 5.74 -6.67
N HIS A 41 13.84 5.70 -6.60
CA HIS A 41 12.97 6.48 -7.47
C HIS A 41 11.74 7.00 -6.72
N PRO A 42 11.37 8.28 -6.88
CA PRO A 42 10.00 8.71 -6.61
C PRO A 42 9.04 7.95 -7.55
N SER A 43 7.74 7.90 -7.22
CA SER A 43 6.82 7.02 -7.93
C SER A 43 6.80 7.31 -9.44
N HIS A 44 7.10 6.30 -10.26
CA HIS A 44 7.06 6.42 -11.72
C HIS A 44 5.77 5.83 -12.28
N ARG A 45 5.41 6.33 -13.46
CA ARG A 45 4.28 5.85 -14.25
C ARG A 45 4.58 4.46 -14.80
N SER A 46 3.60 3.57 -14.74
CA SER A 46 3.61 2.30 -15.47
C SER A 46 2.55 2.33 -16.56
N ALA A 47 2.54 1.31 -17.43
CA ALA A 47 1.50 1.15 -18.46
C ALA A 47 0.07 1.06 -17.89
N TRP A 48 -0.05 0.83 -16.58
CA TRP A 48 -1.29 0.64 -15.84
C TRP A 48 -1.67 1.86 -14.98
N GLU A 49 -1.08 3.02 -15.26
CA GLU A 49 -1.37 4.27 -14.55
C GLU A 49 -2.78 4.78 -14.89
N ASP A 50 -3.62 4.89 -13.86
CA ASP A 50 -4.85 5.66 -13.94
C ASP A 50 -4.56 7.13 -13.62
N LYS A 51 -4.49 7.94 -14.68
CA LYS A 51 -4.22 9.39 -14.60
C LYS A 51 -5.32 10.18 -13.90
N ASP A 52 -6.50 9.59 -13.75
CA ASP A 52 -7.63 10.18 -13.03
C ASP A 52 -7.59 9.86 -11.53
N PHE A 53 -6.78 8.87 -11.12
CA PHE A 53 -6.68 8.48 -9.72
C PHE A 53 -5.68 9.36 -8.96
N LEU A 54 -4.42 9.39 -9.39
CA LEU A 54 -3.35 10.20 -8.79
C LEU A 54 -2.32 10.58 -9.86
N ASN A 55 -1.72 11.77 -9.76
CA ASN A 55 -0.49 12.03 -10.51
C ASN A 55 0.67 11.40 -9.74
N CYS A 56 1.53 10.61 -10.39
CA CYS A 56 2.64 9.96 -9.70
C CYS A 56 3.64 10.95 -9.07
N ASP A 57 3.71 12.18 -9.59
CA ASP A 57 4.50 13.27 -8.99
C ASP A 57 4.01 13.64 -7.58
N ASP A 58 2.74 13.40 -7.28
CA ASP A 58 2.16 13.64 -5.96
C ASP A 58 2.52 12.52 -4.96
N VAL A 59 3.09 11.41 -5.43
CA VAL A 59 3.34 10.19 -4.64
C VAL A 59 4.83 10.06 -4.33
N VAL A 60 5.25 10.73 -3.27
CA VAL A 60 6.64 10.63 -2.80
C VAL A 60 6.80 9.45 -1.85
N LEU A 61 7.51 8.40 -2.26
CA LEU A 61 7.90 7.31 -1.37
C LEU A 61 9.00 7.79 -0.41
N LYS A 62 8.83 7.55 0.89
CA LYS A 62 9.82 7.90 1.92
C LYS A 62 10.39 6.64 2.57
N GLU A 63 11.57 6.75 3.19
CA GLU A 63 12.17 5.65 3.95
C GLU A 63 11.23 5.11 5.04
N GLU A 64 10.51 6.00 5.73
CA GLU A 64 9.51 5.62 6.73
C GLU A 64 8.41 4.71 6.16
N ASP A 65 7.99 4.94 4.91
CA ASP A 65 6.97 4.14 4.24
C ASP A 65 7.51 2.73 3.96
N VAL A 66 8.78 2.63 3.56
CA VAL A 66 9.46 1.34 3.33
C VAL A 66 9.59 0.56 4.63
N ARG A 67 10.04 1.22 5.72
CA ARG A 67 10.13 0.58 7.03
C ARG A 67 8.77 0.15 7.57
N TYR A 68 7.74 0.96 7.34
CA TYR A 68 6.37 0.63 7.71
C TYR A 68 5.87 -0.58 6.90
N ALA A 69 6.11 -0.61 5.59
CA ALA A 69 5.81 -1.76 4.75
C ALA A 69 6.47 -3.04 5.26
N LEU A 70 7.77 -3.03 5.57
CA LEU A 70 8.46 -4.20 6.12
C LEU A 70 7.86 -4.72 7.44
N ARG A 71 7.19 -3.85 8.23
CA ARG A 71 6.53 -4.24 9.50
C ARG A 71 5.16 -4.88 9.31
N TYR A 72 4.47 -4.61 8.22
CA TYR A 72 3.05 -4.94 8.07
C TYR A 72 2.71 -5.65 6.76
N MET A 73 3.65 -5.77 5.82
CA MET A 73 3.41 -6.42 4.55
C MET A 73 3.19 -7.92 4.74
N ARG A 74 2.21 -8.44 4.01
CA ARG A 74 1.84 -9.85 3.99
C ARG A 74 2.03 -10.40 2.60
N ARG A 75 2.62 -11.58 2.50
CA ARG A 75 2.80 -12.24 1.20
C ARG A 75 1.43 -12.63 0.63
N ILE A 76 1.25 -12.36 -0.65
CA ILE A 76 0.05 -12.72 -1.42
C ILE A 76 0.43 -13.50 -2.68
N SER A 77 -0.55 -14.12 -3.32
CA SER A 77 -0.35 -14.81 -4.60
C SER A 77 -0.20 -13.82 -5.76
N TRP A 78 0.41 -14.23 -6.87
CA TRP A 78 0.41 -13.43 -8.11
C TRP A 78 -1.01 -13.09 -8.56
N LYS A 79 -1.95 -14.05 -8.53
CA LYS A 79 -3.34 -13.81 -8.91
C LYS A 79 -4.01 -12.71 -8.05
N SER A 80 -3.64 -12.62 -6.79
CA SER A 80 -4.09 -11.56 -5.87
C SER A 80 -3.32 -10.25 -6.03
N TYR A 81 -2.19 -10.25 -6.73
CA TYR A 81 -1.41 -9.06 -7.03
C TYR A 81 -1.69 -8.53 -8.43
N ASP A 82 -2.16 -9.38 -9.34
CA ASP A 82 -2.24 -9.12 -10.78
C ASP A 82 -2.86 -7.73 -11.08
N PRO A 83 -2.10 -6.82 -11.72
CA PRO A 83 -2.56 -5.47 -12.04
C PRO A 83 -3.77 -5.45 -12.98
N GLU A 84 -3.97 -6.47 -13.82
CA GLU A 84 -5.12 -6.53 -14.74
C GLU A 84 -6.44 -6.80 -14.01
N ASN A 85 -6.38 -7.38 -12.82
CA ASN A 85 -7.54 -7.82 -12.04
C ASN A 85 -7.85 -6.91 -10.85
N MET A 86 -7.10 -5.82 -10.65
CA MET A 86 -7.25 -4.91 -9.53
C MET A 86 -7.07 -3.45 -9.95
N GLY A 87 -7.71 -2.52 -9.23
CA GLY A 87 -7.52 -1.09 -9.43
C GLY A 87 -6.09 -0.67 -9.09
N THR A 88 -5.20 -0.65 -10.08
CA THR A 88 -3.84 -0.13 -9.91
C THR A 88 -3.82 1.35 -10.13
N THR A 89 -3.09 2.06 -9.28
CA THR A 89 -2.76 3.47 -9.54
C THR A 89 -1.75 3.60 -10.66
N GLY A 90 -0.97 2.52 -10.89
CA GLY A 90 0.18 2.46 -11.77
C GLY A 90 1.33 3.39 -11.37
N CYS A 91 1.23 4.08 -10.23
CA CYS A 91 2.29 4.88 -9.61
C CYS A 91 3.07 4.02 -8.61
N LYS A 92 4.34 3.73 -8.91
CA LYS A 92 5.16 2.84 -8.07
C LYS A 92 6.48 3.50 -7.70
N GLY A 93 6.71 3.68 -6.41
CA GLY A 93 8.02 4.07 -5.87
C GLY A 93 8.93 2.86 -5.73
N SER A 94 10.24 3.05 -5.89
CA SER A 94 11.22 1.97 -5.77
C SER A 94 12.19 2.24 -4.63
N ALA A 95 12.50 1.21 -3.85
CA ALA A 95 13.49 1.25 -2.79
C ALA A 95 14.36 -0.01 -2.78
N LEU A 96 15.61 0.16 -2.33
CA LEU A 96 16.52 -0.92 -1.98
C LEU A 96 16.66 -0.98 -0.46
N VAL A 97 16.47 -2.16 0.11
CA VAL A 97 16.66 -2.41 1.54
C VAL A 97 17.83 -3.35 1.71
N THR A 98 18.92 -2.85 2.28
CA THR A 98 20.09 -3.67 2.62
C THR A 98 19.97 -4.15 4.06
N PHE A 99 20.09 -5.45 4.28
CA PHE A 99 20.09 -6.08 5.60
C PHE A 99 21.50 -6.28 6.13
N LYS A 100 21.64 -6.44 7.45
CA LYS A 100 22.93 -6.63 8.13
C LYS A 100 23.69 -7.89 7.68
N ASN A 101 22.99 -8.88 7.13
CA ASN A 101 23.57 -10.12 6.61
C ASN A 101 23.92 -10.05 5.11
N GLY A 102 23.89 -8.86 4.51
CA GLY A 102 24.24 -8.66 3.10
C GLY A 102 23.12 -8.96 2.10
N ARG A 103 21.96 -9.46 2.54
CA ARG A 103 20.80 -9.57 1.65
C ARG A 103 20.32 -8.17 1.25
N VAL A 104 19.88 -8.04 0.01
CA VAL A 104 19.25 -6.83 -0.53
C VAL A 104 17.86 -7.17 -1.03
N LEU A 105 16.85 -6.41 -0.59
CA LEU A 105 15.48 -6.50 -1.08
C LEU A 105 15.16 -5.26 -1.89
N ALA A 106 14.96 -5.43 -3.19
CA ALA A 106 14.35 -4.40 -4.01
C ALA A 106 12.83 -4.44 -3.77
N MET A 107 12.23 -3.30 -3.48
CA MET A 107 10.81 -3.14 -3.23
C MET A 107 10.24 -2.11 -4.21
N GLY A 108 9.19 -2.48 -4.93
CA GLY A 108 8.31 -1.54 -5.62
C GLY A 108 7.05 -1.39 -4.79
N ILE A 109 6.72 -0.18 -4.36
CA ILE A 109 5.61 0.12 -3.44
C ILE A 109 4.66 1.10 -4.12
N GLU A 110 3.39 0.70 -4.26
CA GLU A 110 2.31 1.58 -4.70
C GLU A 110 1.66 2.30 -3.50
N PRO A 111 1.09 3.51 -3.69
CA PRO A 111 0.35 4.22 -2.64
C PRO A 111 -0.85 3.43 -2.08
N THR A 112 -1.36 2.44 -2.80
CA THR A 112 -2.41 1.51 -2.36
C THR A 112 -1.91 0.44 -1.38
N GLY A 113 -0.59 0.36 -1.13
CA GLY A 113 0.02 -0.65 -0.28
C GLY A 113 0.32 -1.97 -1.00
N ARG A 114 0.13 -2.04 -2.32
CA ARG A 114 0.62 -3.15 -3.14
C ARG A 114 2.14 -3.08 -3.27
N ILE A 115 2.80 -4.22 -3.10
CA ILE A 115 4.26 -4.30 -3.06
C ILE A 115 4.74 -5.47 -3.92
N SER A 116 5.67 -5.21 -4.83
CA SER A 116 6.45 -6.24 -5.53
C SER A 116 7.88 -6.26 -4.99
N THR A 117 8.51 -7.42 -4.88
CA THR A 117 9.89 -7.53 -4.37
C THR A 117 10.80 -8.40 -5.23
N GLY A 118 12.08 -8.02 -5.33
CA GLY A 118 13.16 -8.88 -5.82
C GLY A 118 14.24 -9.05 -4.75
N GLU A 119 14.75 -10.27 -4.59
CA GLU A 119 15.82 -10.57 -3.61
C GLU A 119 17.17 -10.68 -4.32
N PHE A 120 18.19 -10.05 -3.74
CA PHE A 120 19.55 -9.97 -4.28
C PHE A 120 20.61 -10.18 -3.18
N ASP A 121 21.82 -10.54 -3.59
CA ASP A 121 23.01 -10.50 -2.72
C ASP A 121 23.66 -9.09 -2.72
N GLU A 122 24.76 -8.91 -1.98
CA GLU A 122 25.49 -7.64 -1.91
C GLU A 122 26.08 -7.18 -3.25
N LYS A 123 26.26 -8.11 -4.20
CA LYS A 123 26.76 -7.86 -5.55
C LYS A 123 25.61 -7.62 -6.55
N MET A 124 24.38 -7.51 -6.07
CA MET A 124 23.15 -7.35 -6.87
C MET A 124 22.86 -8.55 -7.79
N ASN A 125 23.35 -9.75 -7.46
CA ASN A 125 22.93 -10.97 -8.14
C ASN A 125 21.57 -11.42 -7.60
N PRO A 126 20.61 -11.80 -8.45
CA PRO A 126 19.33 -12.35 -7.99
C PRO A 126 19.54 -13.60 -7.13
N THR A 127 18.89 -13.65 -5.97
CA THR A 127 18.96 -14.79 -5.02
C THR A 127 17.65 -15.55 -4.91
N ALA A 128 16.56 -15.00 -5.44
CA ALA A 128 15.27 -15.67 -5.51
C ALA A 128 14.53 -15.34 -6.82
N SER A 129 13.85 -16.33 -7.38
CA SER A 129 12.93 -16.20 -8.52
C SER A 129 11.77 -17.19 -8.35
N PRO A 130 10.52 -16.81 -8.63
CA PRO A 130 10.05 -15.51 -9.12
C PRO A 130 10.04 -14.42 -8.03
N PRO A 131 9.80 -13.14 -8.41
CA PRO A 131 9.57 -12.06 -7.46
C PRO A 131 8.50 -12.38 -6.41
N GLY A 132 8.61 -11.73 -5.26
CA GLY A 132 7.60 -11.78 -4.21
C GLY A 132 6.51 -10.72 -4.41
N PHE A 133 5.28 -11.04 -3.99
CA PHE A 133 4.15 -10.10 -4.02
C PHE A 133 3.57 -9.98 -2.62
N TYR A 134 3.27 -8.75 -2.22
CA TYR A 134 2.76 -8.44 -0.89
C TYR A 134 1.67 -7.38 -0.95
N GLU A 135 0.83 -7.42 0.07
CA GLU A 135 -0.11 -6.36 0.41
C GLU A 135 0.25 -5.79 1.77
N CYS A 136 0.17 -4.47 1.90
CA CYS A 136 0.21 -3.76 3.16
C CYS A 136 -0.97 -2.79 3.22
N ARG A 137 -2.14 -3.30 3.61
CA ARG A 137 -3.35 -2.48 3.76
C ARG A 137 -3.14 -1.26 4.68
N PRO A 138 -2.48 -1.37 5.85
CA PRO A 138 -2.20 -0.20 6.68
C PRO A 138 -1.29 0.84 6.00
N CYS A 139 -0.41 0.41 5.08
CA CYS A 139 0.40 1.33 4.29
C CYS A 139 -0.49 2.16 3.36
N GLY A 140 -1.43 1.49 2.68
CA GLY A 140 -2.40 2.14 1.80
C GLY A 140 -3.26 3.15 2.55
N GLU A 141 -3.89 2.73 3.65
CA GLU A 141 -4.74 3.61 4.47
C GLU A 141 -3.96 4.84 4.96
N ARG A 142 -2.77 4.64 5.54
CA ARG A 142 -1.90 5.73 6.01
C ARG A 142 -1.49 6.65 4.85
N LYS A 143 -1.06 6.08 3.72
CA LYS A 143 -0.53 6.87 2.60
C LYS A 143 -1.62 7.69 1.93
N MET A 144 -2.77 7.09 1.67
CA MET A 144 -3.90 7.77 1.04
C MET A 144 -4.45 8.90 1.91
N ALA A 145 -4.44 8.74 3.25
CA ALA A 145 -4.79 9.84 4.16
C ALA A 145 -3.84 11.05 4.03
N LEU A 146 -2.55 10.82 3.79
CA LEU A 146 -1.56 11.88 3.58
C LEU A 146 -1.65 12.54 2.19
N LEU A 147 -2.27 11.87 1.21
CA LEU A 147 -2.40 12.34 -0.18
C LEU A 147 -3.72 13.08 -0.45
N LYS A 148 -4.38 13.58 0.59
CA LYS A 148 -5.69 14.24 0.51
C LYS A 148 -5.78 15.35 -0.54
N GLU A 149 -4.81 16.25 -0.57
CA GLU A 149 -4.79 17.34 -1.55
C GLU A 149 -4.62 16.83 -2.99
N ALA A 150 -3.77 15.83 -3.19
CA ALA A 150 -3.56 15.20 -4.50
C ALA A 150 -4.84 14.53 -5.01
N LEU A 151 -5.56 13.84 -4.12
CA LEU A 151 -6.88 13.27 -4.41
C LEU A 151 -7.90 14.34 -4.77
N ASN A 152 -7.94 15.46 -4.05
CA ASN A 152 -8.84 16.56 -4.37
C ASN A 152 -8.55 17.16 -5.76
N ARG A 153 -7.28 17.28 -6.15
CA ARG A 153 -6.89 17.72 -7.50
C ARG A 153 -7.27 16.68 -8.56
N ALA A 154 -7.15 15.40 -8.25
CA ALA A 154 -7.52 14.31 -9.15
C ALA A 154 -9.05 14.30 -9.41
N ASP A 155 -9.85 14.37 -8.33
CA ASP A 155 -11.31 14.49 -8.42
C ASP A 155 -11.72 15.70 -9.26
N GLU A 156 -11.07 16.86 -9.05
CA GLU A 156 -11.34 18.07 -9.82
C GLU A 156 -11.05 17.90 -11.32
N ARG A 157 -9.90 17.30 -11.68
CA ARG A 157 -9.55 17.02 -13.09
C ARG A 157 -10.57 16.08 -13.73
N ARG A 158 -10.91 14.98 -13.04
CA ARG A 158 -11.88 13.98 -13.52
C ARG A 158 -13.25 14.61 -13.75
N LEU A 159 -13.77 15.36 -12.78
CA LEU A 159 -15.09 15.98 -12.86
C LEU A 159 -15.16 17.07 -13.94
N LYS A 160 -14.11 17.89 -14.10
CA LYS A 160 -14.03 18.86 -15.19
C LYS A 160 -14.06 18.19 -16.56
N ARG A 161 -13.36 17.06 -16.71
CA ARG A 161 -13.39 16.28 -17.96
C ARG A 161 -14.79 15.74 -18.25
N LEU A 162 -15.43 15.10 -17.26
CA LEU A 162 -16.78 14.56 -17.42
C LEU A 162 -17.80 15.64 -17.82
N ALA A 163 -17.68 16.84 -17.26
CA ALA A 163 -18.53 17.97 -17.64
C ALA A 163 -18.26 18.44 -19.08
N ALA A 164 -16.97 18.54 -19.47
CA ALA A 164 -16.58 18.93 -20.82
C ALA A 164 -17.03 17.92 -21.89
N GLU A 165 -17.08 16.64 -21.54
CA GLU A 165 -17.56 15.55 -22.39
C GLU A 165 -19.10 15.41 -22.39
N GLY A 166 -19.82 16.25 -21.62
CA GLY A 166 -21.29 16.19 -21.51
C GLY A 166 -21.82 14.96 -20.76
N GLN A 167 -20.95 14.22 -20.06
CA GLN A 167 -21.35 13.05 -19.27
C GLN A 167 -22.05 13.44 -17.97
N ILE A 168 -21.88 14.67 -17.51
CA ILE A 168 -22.59 15.24 -16.36
C ILE A 168 -23.15 16.63 -16.70
N PRO A 169 -24.30 17.01 -16.11
CA PRO A 169 -24.89 18.33 -16.34
C PRO A 169 -23.96 19.48 -15.95
N PRO A 170 -24.07 20.65 -16.60
CA PRO A 170 -23.36 21.86 -16.17
C PRO A 170 -23.65 22.19 -14.71
N GLY A 171 -22.61 22.47 -13.92
CA GLY A 171 -22.71 22.78 -12.50
C GLY A 171 -22.70 21.58 -11.54
N GLU A 172 -23.02 20.36 -12.01
CA GLU A 172 -22.98 19.15 -11.17
C GLU A 172 -21.56 18.77 -10.74
N ALA A 173 -20.56 19.06 -11.58
CA ALA A 173 -19.15 18.83 -11.27
C ALA A 173 -18.72 19.48 -9.94
N GLU A 174 -19.20 20.69 -9.66
CA GLU A 174 -18.81 21.41 -8.45
C GLU A 174 -19.53 20.87 -7.20
N VAL A 175 -20.80 20.46 -7.36
CA VAL A 175 -21.58 19.79 -6.30
C VAL A 175 -20.90 18.48 -5.90
N TRP A 176 -20.51 17.66 -6.88
CA TRP A 176 -19.88 16.37 -6.63
C TRP A 176 -18.49 16.54 -6.01
N LEU A 177 -17.72 17.52 -6.46
CA LEU A 177 -16.41 17.83 -5.89
C LEU A 177 -16.51 18.26 -4.43
N ARG A 178 -17.47 19.13 -4.10
CA ARG A 178 -17.73 19.55 -2.70
C ARG A 178 -18.13 18.37 -1.84
N ARG A 179 -18.98 17.47 -2.35
CA ARG A 179 -19.38 16.26 -1.64
C ARG A 179 -18.19 15.32 -1.39
N ALA A 180 -17.37 15.05 -2.41
CA ALA A 180 -16.19 14.19 -2.28
C ALA A 180 -15.20 14.73 -1.24
N ARG A 181 -14.96 16.06 -1.25
CA ARG A 181 -14.13 16.73 -0.22
C ARG A 181 -14.72 16.57 1.17
N ALA A 182 -16.02 16.84 1.33
CA ALA A 182 -16.71 16.71 2.61
C ALA A 182 -16.71 15.27 3.15
N GLU A 183 -16.88 14.26 2.29
CA GLU A 183 -16.81 12.85 2.69
C GLU A 183 -15.41 12.45 3.15
N ARG A 184 -14.36 13.00 2.53
CA ARG A 184 -12.95 12.76 2.91
C ARG A 184 -12.51 13.51 4.17
N ASP A 185 -13.25 14.56 4.55
CA ASP A 185 -13.01 15.36 5.76
C ASP A 185 -13.73 14.78 6.99
N ARG A 186 -14.58 13.77 6.80
CA ARG A 186 -15.27 13.11 7.93
C ARG A 186 -14.26 12.36 8.81
N PRO A 187 -14.41 12.42 10.14
CA PRO A 187 -13.58 11.68 11.10
C PRO A 187 -13.63 10.17 10.92
#